data_AF-A0A848TSE8-F1
#
_entry.id   AF-A0A848TSE8-F1
#
_cell.length_a   1.000
_cell.length_b   1.000
_cell.length_c   1.000
_cell.angle_alpha   90.00
_cell.angle_beta   90.00
_cell.angle_gamma   90.00
#
_symmetry.space_group_name_H-M   'P 1'
#
loop_
_entity.id
_entity.type
_entity.pdbx_description
1 polymer ?
#
loop_
_entity_poly.entity_id
_entity_poly.type
_entity_poly.pdbx_seq_one_letter_code
_entity_poly.pdbx_strand_id
1 'polypeptide(L)' 'MGLFSDDKEPQQVIIKGKRLKCAICGHDIFRPRKAQLNTKAASLMNLDWANKSAHCYICTNCSHIEWFMEEQ' A
#
# COMPACT_ATOMS: atom_id res chain seq x y z
N MET A 1 -13.96 1.53 -16.64
CA MET A 1 -14.03 2.50 -15.52
C MET A 1 -13.99 1.69 -14.23
N GLY A 2 -12.97 1.63 -13.39
CA GLY A 2 -11.68 2.28 -13.24
C GLY A 2 -11.24 1.82 -11.85
N LEU A 3 -10.66 0.62 -11.73
CA LEU A 3 -10.38 -0.09 -10.46
C LEU A 3 -9.27 0.55 -9.60
N PHE A 4 -8.84 1.76 -9.95
CA PHE A 4 -7.65 2.41 -9.41
C PHE A 4 -7.98 3.89 -9.20
N SER A 5 -8.62 4.24 -8.08
CA SER A 5 -9.10 5.61 -7.83
C SER A 5 -8.37 6.36 -6.71
N ASP A 6 -7.31 5.79 -6.13
CA ASP A 6 -6.52 6.47 -5.09
C ASP A 6 -5.06 6.59 -5.49
N ASP A 7 -4.82 7.41 -6.51
CA ASP A 7 -3.49 7.69 -7.02
C ASP A 7 -2.82 8.83 -6.24
N LYS A 8 -2.49 8.59 -4.97
CA LYS A 8 -1.66 9.53 -4.19
C LYS A 8 -0.31 9.77 -4.87
N GLU A 9 0.14 11.03 -4.83
CA GLU A 9 1.42 11.44 -5.39
C GLU A 9 2.60 10.73 -4.70
N PRO A 10 3.65 10.36 -5.47
CA PRO A 10 4.87 9.82 -4.90
C PRO A 10 5.54 10.78 -3.92
N GLN A 11 6.00 10.25 -2.79
CA GLN A 11 6.60 11.04 -1.73
C GLN A 11 7.61 10.22 -0.93
N GLN A 12 8.47 10.92 -0.18
CA GLN A 12 9.27 10.28 0.86
C GLN A 12 8.37 9.90 2.04
N VAL A 13 8.62 8.72 2.60
CA VAL A 13 7.79 8.16 3.68
C VAL A 13 8.64 8.03 4.94
N ILE A 14 8.09 8.48 6.06
CA ILE A 14 8.70 8.33 7.39
C ILE A 14 7.86 7.33 8.19
N ILE A 15 8.49 6.27 8.66
CA ILE A 15 7.89 5.20 9.46
C ILE A 15 8.58 5.19 10.82
N LYS A 16 7.83 5.42 11.91
CA LYS A 16 8.37 5.48 13.28
C LYS A 16 9.63 6.37 13.38
N GLY A 17 9.60 7.54 12.73
CA GLY A 17 10.70 8.50 12.70
C GLY A 17 11.89 8.13 11.80
N LYS A 18 11.81 7.04 11.03
CA LYS A 18 12.86 6.60 10.10
C LYS A 18 12.40 6.73 8.66
N ARG A 19 13.29 7.19 7.77
CA ARG A 19 13.00 7.22 6.33
C ARG A 19 12.91 5.80 5.79
N LEU A 20 11.80 5.49 5.10
CA LEU A 20 11.64 4.25 4.38
C LEU A 20 12.60 4.22 3.19
N LYS A 21 13.31 3.11 3.02
CA LYS A 21 14.14 2.82 1.85
C LYS A 21 13.75 1.46 1.30
N CYS A 22 13.67 1.36 -0.02
CA CYS A 22 13.30 0.13 -0.70
C CYS A 22 14.31 -0.96 -0.37
N ALA A 23 13.84 -2.09 0.17
CA ALA A 23 14.71 -3.21 0.51
C ALA A 23 15.47 -3.80 -0.70
N ILE A 24 15.00 -3.54 -1.92
CA ILE A 24 15.55 -4.11 -3.15
C ILE A 24 16.55 -3.16 -3.84
N CYS A 25 16.26 -1.86 -3.92
CA CYS A 25 17.06 -0.91 -4.70
C CYS A 25 17.54 0.32 -3.92
N GLY A 26 17.19 0.45 -2.64
CA GLY A 26 17.60 1.56 -1.77
C GLY A 26 16.93 2.91 -2.04
N HIS A 27 16.07 3.01 -3.06
CA HIS A 27 15.30 4.23 -3.38
C HIS A 27 14.36 4.63 -2.24
N ASP A 28 14.10 5.93 -2.09
CA ASP A 28 13.36 6.48 -0.94
C ASP A 28 12.07 7.24 -1.30
N ILE A 29 11.64 7.20 -2.57
CA ILE A 29 10.36 7.76 -3.02
C ILE A 29 9.38 6.62 -3.30
N PHE A 30 8.17 6.76 -2.75
CA PHE A 30 7.14 5.75 -2.82
C PHE A 30 5.78 6.34 -3.15
N ARG A 31 4.98 5.56 -3.86
CA ARG A 31 3.58 5.82 -4.14
C ARG A 31 2.72 5.12 -3.09
N PRO A 32 2.00 5.86 -2.22
CA PRO A 32 1.15 5.26 -1.20
C PRO A 32 -0.11 4.64 -1.82
N ARG A 33 -0.52 3.48 -1.32
CA ARG A 33 -1.73 2.77 -1.73
C ARG A 33 -2.39 2.10 -0.53
N LYS A 34 -3.71 1.91 -0.62
CA LYS A 34 -4.47 0.98 0.23
C LYS A 34 -4.82 -0.23 -0.63
N ALA A 35 -4.46 -1.42 -0.18
CA ALA A 35 -4.76 -2.67 -0.86
C ALA A 35 -5.67 -3.53 0.01
N GLN A 36 -6.73 -4.08 -0.58
CA GLN A 36 -7.58 -5.05 0.10
C GLN A 36 -6.89 -6.41 0.11
N LEU A 37 -6.72 -7.01 1.29
CA LEU A 37 -6.06 -8.31 1.45
C LEU A 37 -7.02 -9.50 1.26
N ASN A 38 -8.28 -9.28 0.88
CA ASN A 38 -9.29 -10.32 0.87
C ASN A 38 -9.38 -11.08 -0.46
N THR A 39 -9.59 -12.40 -0.35
CA THR A 39 -9.98 -13.30 -1.45
C THR A 39 -11.35 -12.93 -2.01
N LYS A 40 -11.49 -12.94 -3.34
CA LYS A 40 -12.70 -12.59 -4.12
C LYS A 40 -14.05 -13.12 -3.59
N ALA A 41 -14.06 -14.21 -2.80
CA ALA A 41 -15.27 -14.78 -2.22
C ALA A 41 -15.89 -13.93 -1.09
N ALA A 42 -15.10 -13.12 -0.36
CA ALA A 42 -15.61 -12.29 0.76
C ALA A 42 -16.45 -11.09 0.28
N SER A 43 -16.18 -10.57 -0.92
CA SER A 43 -16.95 -9.46 -1.52
C SER A 43 -18.35 -9.88 -2.00
N LEU A 44 -18.61 -11.19 -2.18
CA LEU A 44 -19.93 -11.69 -2.60
C LEU A 44 -20.92 -11.83 -1.42
N MET A 45 -20.42 -11.80 -0.19
CA MET A 45 -21.19 -12.09 1.03
C MET A 45 -21.23 -10.91 2.02
N ASN A 46 -21.37 -9.66 1.57
CA ASN A 46 -21.70 -8.47 2.41
C ASN A 46 -20.95 -8.38 3.77
N LEU A 47 -19.73 -8.88 3.82
CA LEU A 47 -18.87 -9.00 5.00
C LEU A 47 -17.74 -7.96 4.90
N ASP A 48 -18.12 -6.72 4.55
CA ASP A 48 -17.19 -5.60 4.43
C ASP A 48 -16.53 -5.21 5.77
N TRP A 49 -17.08 -5.65 6.91
CA TRP A 49 -16.49 -5.46 8.24
C TRP A 49 -15.28 -6.38 8.51
N ALA A 50 -15.08 -7.42 7.70
CA ALA A 50 -13.90 -8.29 7.78
C ALA A 50 -12.77 -7.83 6.84
N ASN A 51 -12.93 -6.69 6.18
CA ASN A 51 -12.02 -6.19 5.15
C ASN A 51 -10.85 -5.42 5.78
N LYS A 52 -9.85 -6.16 6.27
CA LYS A 52 -8.56 -5.57 6.66
C LYS A 52 -7.92 -4.99 5.40
N SER A 53 -7.98 -3.67 5.28
CA SER A 53 -7.25 -2.93 4.26
C SER A 53 -5.82 -2.74 4.75
N ALA A 54 -4.85 -3.19 3.97
CA ALA A 54 -3.44 -2.98 4.26
C ALA A 54 -2.95 -1.71 3.57
N HIS A 55 -2.10 -0.98 4.28
CA HIS A 55 -1.37 0.15 3.74
C HIS A 55 -0.12 -0.37 3.06
N CYS A 56 0.16 0.09 1.83
CA CYS A 56 1.38 -0.27 1.16
C CYS A 56 2.01 0.92 0.44
N TYR A 57 3.32 0.84 0.28
CA TYR A 57 4.13 1.85 -0.38
C TYR A 57 4.87 1.19 -1.54
N ILE A 58 4.57 1.63 -2.76
CA ILE A 58 5.15 1.08 -3.97
C ILE A 58 6.35 1.93 -4.38
N CYS A 59 7.54 1.33 -4.42
CA CYS A 59 8.76 2.00 -4.83
C CYS A 59 8.62 2.51 -6.27
N THR A 60 8.87 3.79 -6.50
CA THR A 60 8.76 4.39 -7.86
C THR A 60 9.87 4.01 -8.80
N ASN A 61 10.95 3.38 -8.32
CA ASN A 61 12.10 2.97 -9.13
C ASN A 61 12.02 1.51 -9.60
N CYS A 62 11.64 0.57 -8.74
CA CYS A 62 11.64 -0.87 -9.05
C CYS A 62 10.32 -1.58 -8.81
N SER A 63 9.25 -0.84 -8.47
CA SER A 63 7.90 -1.36 -8.23
C SER A 63 7.78 -2.38 -7.08
N HIS A 64 8.80 -2.52 -6.23
CA HIS A 64 8.69 -3.32 -5.01
C HIS A 64 7.68 -2.69 -4.04
N ILE A 65 6.90 -3.53 -3.37
CA ILE A 65 5.82 -3.13 -2.48
C ILE A 65 6.24 -3.42 -1.04
N GLU A 66 6.31 -2.37 -0.23
CA GLU A 66 6.49 -2.45 1.22
C GLU A 66 5.10 -2.49 1.88
N TRP A 67 4.83 -3.54 2.65
CA TRP A 67 3.50 -3.81 3.24
C TRP A 67 3.45 -3.46 4.73
N PHE A 68 2.39 -2.74 5.12
CA PHE A 68 2.13 -2.32 6.49
C PHE A 68 0.68 -2.65 6.88
N MET A 69 0.53 -3.34 8.01
CA MET A 69 -0.79 -3.72 8.54
C MET A 69 -1.51 -2.53 9.22
N GLU A 70 -0.75 -1.54 9.67
CA GLU A 70 -1.25 -0.33 10.32
C GLU A 70 -1.02 0.87 9.40
N GLU A 71 -1.90 1.86 9.46
CA GLU A 71 -1.66 3.18 8.84
C GLU A 71 -0.50 3.86 9.59
N GLN A 72 0.43 4.46 8.84
CA GLN A 72 1.73 4.94 9.34
C GLN A 72 1.77 6.46 9.42
#